data_AF-A0A967WEG6-F1
#
_entry.id   AF-A0A967WEG6-F1
#
_cell.length_a   1.000
_cell.length_b   1.000
_cell.length_c   1.000
_cell.angle_alpha   90.00
_cell.angle_beta   90.00
_cell.angle_gamma   90.00
#
_symmetry.space_group_name_H-M   'P 1'
#
loop_
_entity.id
_entity.type
_entity.pdbx_description
1 polymer ?
#
loop_
_entity_poly.entity_id
_entity_poly.type
_entity_poly.pdbx_seq_one_letter_code
_entity_poly.pdbx_strand_id
1 'polypeptide(L)'
;MERTEMGQQLNREALDRILQAEDVERLSLSELVELFQAEQAIADSLPDGTWQIDPRSGDRVLFSSSRARRPHDNLPSPDGPRAGQACAVCQGNTTGVVDVADLSEGFTFINKNLYPILYPMGADRSRRLCQQAGQGPQSGGCTSRGLHFLQWTSSHHDRDWHNMDLPDRVIVMRRLAALERKLLAGPWGLSHLPEPGGDWPGDRGLVLIIKNCGHLVGGSLAHGHQQIA
;
A
#
# COMPACT_ATOMS: atom_id res chain seq x y z
N MET A 1 -17.18 -20.27 -30.68
CA MET A 1 -15.99 -20.61 -29.89
C MET A 1 -16.01 -19.68 -28.70
N GLU A 2 -16.74 -20.06 -27.65
CA GLU A 2 -16.86 -19.28 -26.42
C GLU A 2 -15.47 -19.15 -25.80
N ARG A 3 -14.99 -17.92 -25.67
CA ARG A 3 -13.83 -17.63 -24.83
C ARG A 3 -14.31 -17.83 -23.39
N THR A 4 -13.84 -18.89 -22.75
CA THR A 4 -13.90 -19.03 -21.30
C THR A 4 -13.17 -17.82 -20.70
N GLU A 5 -13.93 -16.87 -20.14
CA GLU A 5 -13.38 -15.68 -19.48
C GLU A 5 -12.54 -16.13 -18.29
N MET A 6 -11.21 -16.11 -18.45
CA MET A 6 -10.31 -16.40 -17.35
C MET A 6 -10.41 -15.28 -16.30
N GLY A 7 -11.10 -15.56 -15.20
CA GLY A 7 -10.93 -14.93 -13.87
C GLY A 7 -10.68 -13.42 -13.85
N GLN A 8 -11.54 -12.62 -14.46
CA GLN A 8 -11.48 -11.14 -14.38
C GLN A 8 -12.08 -10.56 -13.09
N GLN A 9 -12.21 -11.39 -12.05
CA GLN A 9 -12.81 -10.98 -10.79
C GLN A 9 -12.22 -11.77 -9.62
N LEU A 10 -11.92 -11.08 -8.52
CA LEU A 10 -11.70 -11.74 -7.23
C LEU A 10 -13.06 -12.16 -6.66
N ASN A 11 -13.32 -13.47 -6.58
CA ASN A 11 -14.57 -13.97 -6.02
C ASN A 11 -14.55 -14.03 -4.49
N ARG A 12 -15.73 -14.23 -3.87
CA ARG A 12 -15.90 -14.30 -2.41
C ARG A 12 -15.09 -15.42 -1.77
N GLU A 13 -15.09 -16.61 -2.37
CA GLU A 13 -14.35 -17.75 -1.84
C GLU A 13 -12.84 -17.48 -1.78
N ALA A 14 -12.30 -16.78 -2.78
CA ALA A 14 -10.91 -16.35 -2.80
C ALA A 14 -10.64 -15.21 -1.81
N LEU A 15 -11.57 -14.25 -1.67
CA LEU A 15 -11.51 -13.21 -0.65
C LEU A 15 -11.44 -13.83 0.76
N ASP A 16 -12.31 -14.79 1.07
CA ASP A 16 -12.41 -15.41 2.40
C ASP A 16 -11.09 -16.06 2.83
N ARG A 17 -10.31 -16.57 1.87
CA ARG A 17 -8.97 -17.15 2.14
C ARG A 17 -7.92 -16.12 2.52
N ILE A 18 -8.09 -14.87 2.10
CA ILE A 18 -7.13 -13.77 2.35
C ILE A 18 -7.69 -12.72 3.31
N LEU A 19 -8.93 -12.86 3.77
CA LEU A 19 -9.56 -11.93 4.70
C LEU A 19 -8.98 -12.08 6.10
N GLN A 20 -8.45 -10.98 6.65
CA GLN A 20 -7.92 -10.92 8.01
C GLN A 20 -8.78 -10.05 8.92
N ALA A 21 -9.44 -9.03 8.35
CA ALA A 21 -10.46 -8.24 9.03
C ALA A 21 -11.48 -7.71 8.02
N GLU A 22 -12.74 -7.66 8.43
CA GLU A 22 -13.84 -7.13 7.60
C GLU A 22 -13.90 -5.61 7.60
N ASP A 23 -13.62 -4.97 8.74
CA ASP A 23 -13.87 -3.56 8.98
C ASP A 23 -12.71 -2.91 9.74
N VAL A 24 -11.98 -2.04 9.07
CA VAL A 24 -10.83 -1.32 9.62
C VAL A 24 -11.21 -0.41 10.80
N GLU A 25 -12.46 0.03 10.90
CA GLU A 25 -12.90 0.90 11.99
C GLU A 25 -12.88 0.16 13.34
N ARG A 26 -13.03 -1.16 13.32
CA ARG A 26 -12.99 -2.04 14.50
C ARG A 26 -11.58 -2.40 14.95
N LEU A 27 -10.59 -2.24 14.08
CA LEU A 27 -9.19 -2.49 14.42
C LEU A 27 -8.59 -1.30 15.16
N SER A 28 -7.78 -1.57 16.17
CA SER A 28 -6.82 -0.61 16.72
C SER A 28 -5.61 -0.46 15.78
N LEU A 29 -4.84 0.62 15.95
CA LEU A 29 -3.62 0.81 15.19
C LEU A 29 -2.57 -0.27 15.51
N SER A 30 -2.50 -0.73 16.76
CA SER A 30 -1.60 -1.82 17.16
C SER A 30 -1.95 -3.14 16.46
N GLU A 31 -3.24 -3.48 16.37
CA GLU A 31 -3.68 -4.67 15.62
C GLU A 31 -3.34 -4.55 14.12
N LEU A 32 -3.48 -3.36 13.52
CA LEU A 32 -3.02 -3.13 12.15
C LEU A 32 -1.51 -3.36 12.00
N VAL A 33 -0.70 -2.87 12.93
CA VAL A 33 0.76 -3.11 12.93
C VAL A 33 1.08 -4.60 13.05
N GLU A 34 0.40 -5.31 13.95
CA GLU A 34 0.56 -6.76 14.13
C GLU A 34 0.21 -7.52 12.85
N LEU A 35 -0.89 -7.15 12.18
CA LEU A 35 -1.29 -7.74 10.90
C LEU A 35 -0.26 -7.48 9.78
N PHE A 36 0.44 -6.34 9.79
CA PHE A 36 1.56 -6.12 8.87
C PHE A 36 2.76 -7.00 9.21
N GLN A 37 3.10 -7.10 10.49
CA GLN A 37 4.27 -7.85 10.93
C GLN A 37 4.11 -9.36 10.79
N ALA A 38 2.88 -9.87 10.87
CA ALA A 38 2.54 -11.27 10.66
C ALA A 38 2.49 -11.67 9.18
N GLU A 39 2.50 -10.71 8.24
CA GLU A 39 2.35 -10.99 6.80
C GLU A 39 3.67 -11.48 6.17
N GLN A 40 3.80 -12.80 6.06
CA GLN A 40 5.01 -13.43 5.51
C GLN A 40 5.28 -13.03 4.07
N ALA A 41 4.24 -12.77 3.26
CA ALA A 41 4.40 -12.39 1.86
C ALA A 41 5.19 -11.09 1.66
N ILE A 42 5.24 -10.20 2.66
CA ILE A 42 5.95 -8.92 2.59
C ILE A 42 7.44 -9.05 3.01
N ALA A 43 7.84 -10.17 3.62
CA ALA A 43 9.19 -10.32 4.18
C ALA A 43 10.30 -10.13 3.13
N ASP A 44 10.09 -10.64 1.92
CA ASP A 44 11.06 -10.57 0.82
C ASP A 44 11.10 -9.21 0.12
N SER A 45 10.14 -8.34 0.40
CA SER A 45 9.91 -7.07 -0.29
C SER A 45 9.97 -5.86 0.64
N LEU A 46 10.44 -6.04 1.87
CA LEU A 46 10.58 -4.95 2.85
C LEU A 46 11.43 -3.78 2.29
N PRO A 47 11.04 -2.53 2.57
CA PRO A 47 11.84 -1.37 2.21
C PRO A 47 13.14 -1.33 3.01
N ASP A 48 14.08 -0.52 2.54
CA ASP A 48 15.37 -0.33 3.22
C ASP A 48 15.19 0.34 4.60
N GLY A 49 14.05 1.01 4.80
CA GLY A 49 13.68 1.64 6.07
C GLY A 49 14.44 2.92 6.36
N THR A 50 14.97 3.57 5.31
CA THR A 50 15.77 4.78 5.41
C THR A 50 15.27 5.88 4.46
N TRP A 51 15.53 7.13 4.84
CA TRP A 51 15.31 8.30 4.00
C TRP A 51 16.43 9.32 4.16
N GLN A 52 16.57 10.20 3.16
CA GLN A 52 17.52 11.32 3.16
C GLN A 52 16.86 12.58 2.61
N ILE A 53 17.47 13.75 2.86
CA ILE A 53 17.06 15.02 2.26
C ILE A 53 17.92 15.25 1.01
N ASP A 54 17.30 15.50 -0.14
CA ASP A 54 18.03 16.01 -1.30
C ASP A 54 18.50 17.45 -1.00
N PRO A 55 19.82 17.73 -0.94
CA PRO A 55 20.31 19.05 -0.58
C PRO A 55 19.99 20.15 -1.61
N ARG A 56 19.52 19.77 -2.81
CA ARG A 56 19.20 20.71 -3.89
C ARG A 56 17.76 21.23 -3.80
N SER A 57 16.83 20.37 -3.40
CA SER A 57 15.39 20.69 -3.35
C SER A 57 14.82 20.73 -1.93
N GLY A 58 15.49 20.11 -0.96
CA GLY A 58 14.95 19.90 0.38
C GLY A 58 13.96 18.74 0.47
N ASP A 59 13.75 17.97 -0.61
CA ASP A 59 12.79 16.87 -0.62
C ASP A 59 13.28 15.67 0.20
N ARG A 60 12.34 15.00 0.86
CA ARG A 60 12.60 13.72 1.52
C ARG A 60 12.53 12.58 0.51
N VAL A 61 13.64 11.85 0.37
CA VAL A 61 13.76 10.70 -0.53
C VAL A 61 13.74 9.41 0.29
N LEU A 62 12.71 8.57 0.08
CA LEU A 62 12.59 7.24 0.68
C LEU A 62 13.33 6.21 -0.19
N PHE A 63 14.15 5.36 0.44
CA PHE A 63 14.87 4.29 -0.23
C PHE A 63 14.16 2.94 -0.07
N SER A 64 13.94 2.25 -1.18
CA SER A 64 13.35 0.91 -1.22
C SER A 64 13.89 0.13 -2.41
N SER A 65 15.03 -0.54 -2.21
CA SER A 65 15.67 -1.40 -3.20
C SER A 65 14.74 -2.52 -3.71
N SER A 66 13.88 -3.04 -2.84
CA SER A 66 12.93 -4.11 -3.17
C SER A 66 11.91 -3.71 -4.25
N ARG A 67 11.55 -2.43 -4.36
CA ARG A 67 10.57 -1.95 -5.35
C ARG A 67 11.03 -2.12 -6.80
N ALA A 68 12.33 -2.22 -7.06
CA ALA A 68 12.85 -2.51 -8.39
C ALA A 68 12.41 -3.89 -8.93
N ARG A 69 12.01 -4.81 -8.04
CA ARG A 69 11.55 -6.17 -8.39
C ARG A 69 10.02 -6.26 -8.54
N ARG A 70 9.28 -5.17 -8.32
CA ARG A 70 7.82 -5.18 -8.40
C ARG A 70 7.38 -5.56 -9.82
N PRO A 71 6.45 -6.52 -9.97
CA PRO A 71 5.82 -6.78 -11.26
C PRO A 71 5.21 -5.49 -11.81
N HIS A 72 5.57 -5.13 -13.04
CA HIS A 72 5.02 -3.96 -13.71
C HIS A 72 4.80 -4.23 -15.20
N ASP A 73 3.70 -3.71 -15.72
CA ASP A 73 3.29 -3.89 -17.11
C ASP A 73 4.04 -2.97 -18.10
N ASN A 74 4.94 -2.12 -17.58
CA ASN A 74 5.64 -1.07 -18.33
C ASN A 74 6.88 -1.52 -19.14
N LEU A 75 7.20 -2.83 -19.15
CA LEU A 75 8.28 -3.32 -20.01
C LEU A 75 7.81 -3.29 -21.47
N PRO A 76 8.60 -2.71 -22.42
CA PRO A 76 8.25 -2.77 -23.83
C PRO A 76 8.13 -4.23 -24.26
N SER A 77 6.92 -4.67 -24.56
CA SER A 77 6.67 -5.95 -25.22
C SER A 77 6.86 -5.74 -26.73
N PRO A 78 7.70 -6.53 -27.41
CA PRO A 78 7.82 -6.46 -28.86
C PRO A 78 6.49 -6.82 -29.59
N ASP A 79 5.56 -7.49 -28.90
CA ASP A 79 4.31 -8.01 -29.46
C ASP A 79 3.07 -7.30 -28.88
N GLY A 80 2.72 -6.12 -29.41
CA GLY A 80 1.37 -5.53 -29.28
C GLY A 80 0.79 -5.36 -27.85
N PRO A 81 -0.51 -5.06 -27.72
CA PRO A 81 -1.17 -5.02 -26.41
C PRO A 81 -1.12 -6.43 -25.79
N ARG A 82 -0.59 -6.54 -24.55
CA ARG A 82 -0.52 -7.78 -23.77
C ARG A 82 -1.93 -8.28 -23.42
N ALA A 83 -2.61 -8.89 -24.38
CA ALA A 83 -3.83 -9.63 -24.14
C ALA A 83 -3.47 -10.88 -23.34
N GLY A 84 -3.90 -10.94 -22.08
CA GLY A 84 -3.96 -12.21 -21.34
C GLY A 84 -2.96 -12.43 -20.20
N GLN A 85 -2.30 -11.40 -19.67
CA GLN A 85 -1.58 -11.58 -18.41
C GLN A 85 -2.59 -11.67 -17.26
N ALA A 86 -2.59 -12.80 -16.55
CA ALA A 86 -3.56 -13.03 -15.48
C ALA A 86 -3.35 -12.04 -14.34
N CYS A 87 -4.41 -11.35 -13.91
CA CYS A 87 -4.34 -10.38 -12.83
C CYS A 87 -4.12 -11.11 -11.50
N ALA A 88 -2.98 -10.87 -10.85
CA ALA A 88 -2.66 -11.47 -9.54
C ALA A 88 -3.76 -11.18 -8.50
N VAL A 89 -4.38 -10.00 -8.56
CA VAL A 89 -5.46 -9.59 -7.66
C VAL A 89 -6.71 -10.42 -7.89
N CYS A 90 -7.14 -10.61 -9.14
CA CYS A 90 -8.32 -11.43 -9.45
C CYS A 90 -8.11 -12.90 -9.08
N GLN A 91 -6.86 -13.37 -9.05
CA GLN A 91 -6.50 -14.70 -8.60
C GLN A 91 -6.40 -14.83 -7.06
N GLY A 92 -6.51 -13.74 -6.31
CA GLY A 92 -6.29 -13.72 -4.86
C GLY A 92 -4.81 -13.83 -4.46
N ASN A 93 -3.89 -13.69 -5.41
CA ASN A 93 -2.44 -13.70 -5.17
C ASN A 93 -1.98 -12.32 -4.69
N THR A 94 -2.45 -11.92 -3.51
CA THR A 94 -2.16 -10.64 -2.86
C THR A 94 -2.00 -10.85 -1.34
N THR A 95 -1.68 -9.79 -0.59
CA THR A 95 -1.58 -9.87 0.88
C THR A 95 -2.96 -9.96 1.53
N GLY A 96 -2.99 -10.21 2.84
CA GLY A 96 -4.22 -10.19 3.62
C GLY A 96 -5.01 -8.88 3.56
N VAL A 97 -6.33 -9.02 3.46
CA VAL A 97 -7.34 -7.95 3.40
C VAL A 97 -7.74 -7.53 4.81
N VAL A 98 -7.76 -6.22 5.06
CA VAL A 98 -8.06 -5.61 6.36
C VAL A 98 -9.32 -4.75 6.35
N ASP A 99 -9.96 -4.64 5.20
CA ASP A 99 -11.24 -3.95 5.02
C ASP A 99 -11.95 -4.47 3.77
N VAL A 100 -13.26 -4.69 3.86
CA VAL A 100 -14.10 -5.00 2.70
C VAL A 100 -15.46 -4.32 2.83
N ALA A 101 -16.00 -3.86 1.70
CA ALA A 101 -17.37 -3.38 1.64
C ALA A 101 -18.04 -3.79 0.32
N ASP A 102 -19.30 -4.17 0.42
CA ASP A 102 -20.10 -4.60 -0.70
C ASP A 102 -20.45 -3.43 -1.61
N LEU A 103 -20.48 -3.70 -2.90
CA LEU A 103 -20.91 -2.79 -3.95
C LEU A 103 -22.17 -3.37 -4.62
N SER A 104 -22.83 -2.60 -5.49
CA SER A 104 -23.92 -3.12 -6.31
C SER A 104 -23.50 -4.33 -7.16
N GLU A 105 -22.25 -4.32 -7.64
CA GLU A 105 -21.57 -5.44 -8.31
C GLU A 105 -20.22 -5.72 -7.61
N GLY A 106 -20.11 -6.86 -6.93
CA GLY A 106 -18.89 -7.28 -6.26
C GLY A 106 -18.63 -6.54 -4.95
N PHE A 107 -17.38 -6.11 -4.73
CA PHE A 107 -16.94 -5.46 -3.48
C PHE A 107 -15.69 -4.61 -3.70
N THR A 108 -15.43 -3.64 -2.83
CA THR A 108 -14.15 -2.94 -2.68
C THR A 108 -13.42 -3.48 -1.47
N PHE A 109 -12.09 -3.42 -1.46
CA PHE A 109 -11.30 -3.91 -0.34
C PHE A 109 -9.96 -3.19 -0.19
N ILE A 110 -9.43 -3.22 1.03
CA ILE A 110 -8.12 -2.67 1.38
C ILE A 110 -7.22 -3.81 1.86
N ASN A 111 -6.02 -3.88 1.32
CA ASN A 111 -5.00 -4.81 1.76
C ASN A 111 -3.64 -4.12 1.87
N LYS A 112 -2.69 -4.81 2.47
CA LYS A 112 -1.31 -4.34 2.62
C LYS A 112 -0.63 -4.30 1.25
N ASN A 113 0.26 -3.34 1.04
CA ASN A 113 1.04 -3.32 -0.20
C ASN A 113 2.11 -4.41 -0.13
N LEU A 114 2.14 -5.31 -1.11
CA LEU A 114 3.15 -6.36 -1.22
C LEU A 114 4.56 -5.79 -1.40
N TYR A 115 4.72 -4.57 -1.92
CA TYR A 115 6.01 -3.89 -2.07
C TYR A 115 5.97 -2.52 -1.37
N PRO A 116 5.98 -2.50 -0.02
CA PRO A 116 5.74 -1.29 0.73
C PRO A 116 6.92 -0.30 0.65
N ILE A 117 6.63 1.01 0.73
CA ILE A 117 7.66 2.06 0.88
C ILE A 117 7.92 2.40 2.35
N LEU A 118 6.96 2.09 3.21
CA LEU A 118 7.00 2.24 4.65
C LEU A 118 6.56 0.92 5.29
N TYR A 119 7.27 0.52 6.34
CA TYR A 119 6.97 -0.70 7.09
C TYR A 119 7.13 -0.43 8.60
N PRO A 120 6.33 -1.04 9.49
CA PRO A 120 6.41 -0.80 10.93
C PRO A 120 7.59 -1.57 11.53
N MET A 121 8.80 -1.15 11.17
CA MET A 121 10.06 -1.71 11.65
C MET A 121 10.16 -1.58 13.18
N GLY A 122 10.49 -2.68 13.87
CA GLY A 122 10.73 -2.64 15.31
C GLY A 122 11.86 -1.69 15.72
N ALA A 123 11.84 -1.25 16.99
CA ALA A 123 12.84 -0.38 17.64
C ALA A 123 14.28 -0.77 17.30
N ASP A 124 14.61 -2.05 17.46
CA ASP A 124 15.98 -2.55 17.34
C ASP A 124 16.49 -2.55 15.90
N ARG A 125 15.62 -2.85 14.92
CA ARG A 125 16.01 -2.81 13.50
C ARG A 125 16.25 -1.39 13.04
N SER A 126 15.38 -0.45 13.42
CA SER A 126 15.58 0.96 13.13
C SER A 126 16.86 1.50 13.77
N ARG A 127 17.16 1.14 15.02
CA ARG A 127 18.40 1.55 15.69
C ARG A 127 19.64 1.04 14.97
N ARG A 128 19.65 -0.23 14.53
CA ARG A 128 20.75 -0.80 13.74
C ARG A 128 20.91 -0.12 12.39
N LEU A 129 19.82 0.21 11.70
CA LEU A 129 19.85 0.94 10.43
C LEU A 129 20.42 2.35 10.60
N CYS A 130 20.03 3.09 11.65
CA CYS A 130 20.65 4.38 11.99
C CYS A 130 22.16 4.26 12.24
N GLN A 131 22.58 3.21 12.97
CA GLN A 131 24.00 2.98 13.29
C GLN A 131 24.83 2.60 12.06
N GLN A 132 24.25 1.84 11.12
CA GLN A 132 24.90 1.46 9.87
C GLN A 132 24.92 2.61 8.86
N ALA A 133 23.90 3.47 8.88
CA ALA A 133 23.84 4.66 8.03
C ALA A 133 24.86 5.73 8.45
N GLY A 134 25.48 5.65 9.64
CA GLY A 134 26.41 6.65 10.16
C GLY A 134 27.77 6.09 10.61
N GLN A 135 28.74 6.03 9.70
CA GLN A 135 30.16 6.24 10.02
C GLN A 135 30.74 7.35 9.15
N GLY A 136 30.18 8.56 9.31
CA GLY A 136 30.72 9.77 8.72
C GLY A 136 29.91 11.00 9.16
N PRO A 137 30.55 12.17 9.41
CA PRO A 137 29.86 13.39 9.82
C PRO A 137 28.91 13.99 8.74
N GLN A 138 28.71 13.31 7.61
CA GLN A 138 27.87 13.75 6.48
C GLN A 138 26.85 12.69 6.01
N SER A 139 26.82 11.49 6.59
CA SER A 139 25.91 10.42 6.17
C SER A 139 24.64 10.41 7.04
N GLY A 140 23.72 11.33 6.72
CA GLY A 140 22.46 11.59 7.43
C GLY A 140 21.29 10.69 7.00
N GLY A 141 21.46 9.37 7.05
CA GLY A 141 20.33 8.45 6.82
C GLY A 141 19.42 8.40 8.04
N CYS A 142 18.19 8.89 7.92
CA CYS A 142 17.18 8.80 8.97
C CYS A 142 16.30 7.56 8.77
N THR A 143 15.76 6.99 9.85
CA THR A 143 14.83 5.85 9.74
C THR A 143 13.46 6.30 9.25
N SER A 144 12.87 5.50 8.36
CA SER A 144 11.47 5.63 7.95
C SER A 144 10.63 4.53 8.60
N ARG A 145 9.40 4.89 8.97
CA ARG A 145 8.40 3.98 9.52
C ARG A 145 7.01 4.42 9.08
N GLY A 146 6.12 3.46 8.95
CA GLY A 146 4.73 3.69 8.56
C GLY A 146 4.11 2.40 8.05
N LEU A 147 2.94 2.54 7.45
CA LEU A 147 2.18 1.45 6.84
C LEU A 147 1.98 1.82 5.37
N HIS A 148 1.89 0.84 4.47
CA HIS A 148 1.58 1.11 3.06
C HIS A 148 0.51 0.13 2.60
N PHE A 149 -0.65 0.65 2.22
CA PHE A 149 -1.81 -0.09 1.79
C PHE A 149 -2.12 0.14 0.31
N LEU A 150 -2.99 -0.72 -0.21
CA LEU A 150 -3.68 -0.58 -1.47
C LEU A 150 -5.18 -0.63 -1.19
N GLN A 151 -5.96 0.24 -1.81
CA GLN A 151 -7.40 0.06 -1.92
C GLN A 151 -7.73 -0.26 -3.38
N TRP A 152 -8.39 -1.39 -3.59
CA TRP A 152 -8.89 -1.81 -4.89
C TRP A 152 -10.31 -1.28 -5.05
N THR A 153 -10.56 -0.53 -6.13
CA THR A 153 -11.83 0.17 -6.33
C THR A 153 -12.99 -0.83 -6.44
N SER A 154 -12.75 -1.98 -7.06
CA SER A 154 -13.71 -3.08 -7.23
C SER A 154 -12.98 -4.43 -7.27
N SER A 155 -13.70 -5.51 -7.00
CA SER A 155 -13.22 -6.88 -7.21
C SER A 155 -13.23 -7.29 -8.68
N HIS A 156 -13.96 -6.54 -9.54
CA HIS A 156 -13.95 -6.70 -10.99
C HIS A 156 -12.77 -5.94 -11.63
N HIS A 157 -12.06 -6.59 -12.54
CA HIS A 157 -10.82 -6.08 -13.14
C HIS A 157 -11.00 -4.75 -13.86
N ASP A 158 -12.05 -4.66 -14.68
CA ASP A 158 -12.29 -3.52 -15.57
C ASP A 158 -13.09 -2.39 -14.91
N ARG A 159 -13.40 -2.49 -13.61
CA ARG A 159 -14.17 -1.48 -12.87
C ARG A 159 -13.25 -0.55 -12.08
N ASP A 160 -13.39 0.74 -12.32
CA ASP A 160 -12.71 1.82 -11.59
C ASP A 160 -13.59 3.08 -11.53
N TRP A 161 -13.11 4.14 -10.88
CA TRP A 161 -13.86 5.37 -10.61
C TRP A 161 -14.66 5.94 -11.80
N HIS A 162 -14.12 5.83 -13.01
CA HIS A 162 -14.71 6.45 -14.20
C HIS A 162 -15.91 5.68 -14.76
N ASN A 163 -16.07 4.39 -14.43
CA ASN A 163 -17.08 3.50 -15.01
C ASN A 163 -17.87 2.68 -13.97
N MET A 164 -17.81 3.08 -12.69
CA MET A 164 -18.66 2.55 -11.61
C MET A 164 -19.88 3.44 -11.37
N ASP A 165 -20.92 2.97 -10.70
CA ASP A 165 -22.06 3.82 -10.35
C ASP A 165 -21.74 4.75 -9.17
N LEU A 166 -22.43 5.90 -9.11
CA LEU A 166 -22.18 6.92 -8.08
C LEU A 166 -22.32 6.38 -6.64
N PRO A 167 -23.35 5.57 -6.28
CA PRO A 167 -23.46 5.02 -4.93
C PRO A 167 -22.27 4.15 -4.53
N ASP A 168 -21.75 3.34 -5.45
CA ASP A 168 -20.59 2.47 -5.21
C ASP A 168 -19.31 3.29 -5.02
N ARG A 169 -19.10 4.33 -5.84
CA ARG A 169 -17.97 5.27 -5.64
C ARG A 169 -17.99 5.91 -4.25
N VAL A 170 -19.18 6.25 -3.73
CA VAL A 170 -19.33 6.79 -2.37
C VAL A 170 -18.91 5.76 -1.32
N ILE A 171 -19.24 4.47 -1.50
CA ILE A 171 -18.79 3.40 -0.60
C ILE A 171 -17.26 3.31 -0.59
N VAL A 172 -16.62 3.28 -1.76
CA VAL A 172 -15.14 3.24 -1.88
C VAL A 172 -14.50 4.42 -1.15
N MET A 173 -14.98 5.65 -1.37
CA MET A 173 -14.45 6.84 -0.67
C MET A 173 -14.67 6.79 0.84
N ARG A 174 -15.81 6.23 1.31
CA ARG A 174 -16.07 6.08 2.75
C ARG A 174 -15.09 5.12 3.40
N ARG A 175 -14.77 3.99 2.75
CA ARG A 175 -13.78 3.03 3.27
C ARG A 175 -12.38 3.62 3.30
N LEU A 176 -12.02 4.41 2.28
CA LEU A 176 -10.76 5.16 2.27
C LEU A 176 -10.67 6.16 3.43
N ALA A 177 -11.73 6.93 3.66
CA ALA A 177 -11.81 7.89 4.75
C ALA A 177 -11.80 7.20 6.14
N ALA A 178 -12.35 5.99 6.24
CA ALA A 178 -12.29 5.20 7.47
C ALA A 178 -10.85 4.81 7.82
N LEU A 179 -10.09 4.32 6.84
CA LEU A 179 -8.66 4.03 7.02
C LEU A 179 -7.87 5.31 7.34
N GLU A 180 -8.08 6.39 6.59
CA GLU A 180 -7.40 7.67 6.83
C GLU A 180 -7.61 8.16 8.27
N ARG A 181 -8.87 8.19 8.74
CA ARG A 181 -9.18 8.55 10.14
C ARG A 181 -8.43 7.66 11.13
N LYS A 182 -8.34 6.36 10.87
CA LYS A 182 -7.62 5.41 11.74
C LYS A 182 -6.12 5.72 11.79
N LEU A 183 -5.50 6.05 10.67
CA LEU A 183 -4.06 6.35 10.58
C LEU A 183 -3.72 7.74 11.15
N LEU A 184 -4.65 8.69 11.10
CA LEU A 184 -4.48 10.01 11.70
C LEU A 184 -4.78 10.05 13.20
N ALA A 185 -5.60 9.12 13.70
CA ALA A 185 -6.05 9.09 15.09
C ALA A 185 -5.13 8.24 15.98
N GLY A 186 -4.28 8.91 16.76
CA GLY A 186 -3.65 8.33 17.95
C GLY A 186 -2.12 8.49 18.00
N PRO A 187 -1.53 8.48 19.20
CA PRO A 187 -0.08 8.39 19.35
C PRO A 187 0.35 7.04 18.78
N TRP A 188 1.12 7.06 17.70
CA TRP A 188 1.47 5.87 16.92
C TRP A 188 2.25 4.79 17.71
N GLY A 189 2.56 4.98 18.99
CA GLY A 189 3.53 4.14 19.72
C GLY A 189 4.92 4.13 19.07
N LEU A 190 5.10 4.88 17.98
CA LEU A 190 6.33 5.13 17.23
C LEU A 190 7.13 6.30 17.85
N SER A 191 6.74 6.76 19.04
CA SER A 191 7.17 7.93 19.81
C SER A 191 8.64 7.91 20.29
N HIS A 192 9.53 7.27 19.53
CA HIS A 192 10.98 7.31 19.74
C HIS A 192 11.72 7.97 18.58
N LEU A 193 11.01 8.64 17.67
CA LEU A 193 11.65 9.51 16.69
C LEU A 193 12.15 10.77 17.42
N PRO A 194 13.42 11.16 17.29
CA PRO A 194 13.85 12.46 17.76
C PRO A 194 13.04 13.52 17.02
N GLU A 195 12.47 14.46 17.79
CA GLU A 195 11.78 15.66 17.30
C GLU A 195 12.57 16.25 16.11
N PRO A 196 12.00 16.29 14.89
CA PRO A 196 12.60 17.07 13.84
C PRO A 196 12.51 18.54 14.26
N GLY A 197 13.62 19.27 14.25
CA GLY A 197 13.70 20.67 14.68
C GLY A 197 12.86 21.63 13.82
N GLY A 198 11.55 21.58 13.98
CA GLY A 198 10.55 22.48 13.39
C GLY A 198 9.24 22.35 14.15
N ASP A 199 8.47 23.45 14.21
CA ASP A 199 7.24 23.65 15.00
C ASP A 199 6.03 22.76 14.61
N TRP A 200 6.25 21.55 14.11
CA TRP A 200 5.17 20.61 13.87
C TRP A 200 4.65 20.12 15.23
N PRO A 201 3.37 20.31 15.56
CA PRO A 201 2.82 19.80 16.79
C PRO A 201 2.96 18.28 16.79
N GLY A 202 3.89 17.77 17.60
CA GLY A 202 4.11 16.35 17.85
C GLY A 202 2.79 15.67 18.17
N ASP A 203 2.65 14.43 17.69
CA ASP A 203 1.52 13.49 17.85
C ASP A 203 0.59 13.27 16.66
N ARG A 204 0.78 13.94 15.51
CA ARG A 204 -0.06 13.65 14.32
C ARG A 204 0.67 12.81 13.28
N GLY A 205 0.05 11.68 12.91
CA GLY A 205 0.44 10.92 11.72
C GLY A 205 0.22 11.73 10.44
N LEU A 206 0.96 11.39 9.39
CA LEU A 206 0.72 11.88 8.03
C LEU A 206 0.10 10.74 7.23
N VAL A 207 -0.86 11.05 6.36
CA VAL A 207 -1.41 10.10 5.39
C VAL A 207 -1.29 10.71 4.00
N LEU A 208 -0.76 9.92 3.07
CA LEU A 208 -0.62 10.25 1.66
C LEU A 208 -1.42 9.24 0.84
N ILE A 209 -2.44 9.73 0.12
CA ILE A 209 -3.26 8.92 -0.78
C ILE A 209 -2.96 9.33 -2.22
N ILE A 210 -2.55 8.37 -3.05
CA ILE A 210 -2.20 8.60 -4.46
C ILE A 210 -2.90 7.59 -5.33
N LYS A 211 -3.46 8.07 -6.45
CA LYS A 211 -3.91 7.22 -7.56
C LYS A 211 -3.06 7.49 -8.80
N ASN A 212 -2.41 6.45 -9.31
CA ASN A 212 -1.70 6.50 -10.58
C ASN A 212 -2.57 5.85 -11.66
N CYS A 213 -2.92 6.59 -12.72
CA CYS A 213 -3.79 6.13 -13.80
C CYS A 213 -3.04 6.01 -15.12
N GLY A 214 -2.91 4.79 -15.63
CA GLY A 214 -2.27 4.51 -16.92
C GLY A 214 -0.81 4.05 -16.80
N HIS A 215 -0.38 3.26 -17.79
CA HIS A 215 0.94 2.65 -17.83
C HIS A 215 2.08 3.70 -17.91
N LEU A 216 1.87 4.79 -18.66
CA LEU A 216 2.85 5.85 -18.85
C LEU A 216 3.20 6.65 -17.59
N VAL A 217 2.39 6.57 -16.53
CA VAL A 217 2.61 7.29 -15.26
C VAL A 217 2.94 6.35 -14.10
N GLY A 218 3.38 5.13 -14.39
CA GLY A 218 3.80 4.17 -13.36
C GLY A 218 2.67 3.35 -12.73
N GLY A 219 1.49 3.29 -13.38
CA GLY A 219 0.48 2.29 -13.06
C GLY A 219 1.03 0.90 -13.35
N SER A 220 1.41 0.16 -12.32
CA SER A 220 2.08 -1.14 -12.47
C SER A 220 1.11 -2.29 -12.75
N LEU A 221 -0.18 -2.08 -12.49
CA LEU A 221 -1.24 -3.07 -12.67
C LEU A 221 -2.45 -2.38 -13.31
N ALA A 222 -3.07 -3.05 -14.27
CA ALA A 222 -4.27 -2.56 -14.95
C ALA A 222 -5.51 -2.48 -14.03
N HIS A 223 -5.61 -3.35 -13.03
CA HIS A 223 -6.72 -3.37 -12.08
C HIS A 223 -6.77 -2.06 -11.27
N GLY A 224 -7.91 -1.38 -11.31
CA GLY A 224 -8.13 -0.09 -10.65
C GLY A 224 -7.84 -0.10 -9.15
N HIS A 225 -6.88 0.72 -8.72
CA HIS A 225 -6.52 0.89 -7.30
C HIS A 225 -5.96 2.27 -6.99
N GLN A 226 -5.79 2.55 -5.70
CA GLN A 226 -5.02 3.66 -5.14
C GLN A 226 -4.09 3.15 -4.04
N GLN A 227 -3.03 3.90 -3.76
CA GLN A 227 -2.03 3.62 -2.72
C GLN A 227 -2.24 4.57 -1.54
N ILE A 228 -2.06 4.06 -0.32
CA ILE A 228 -2.20 4.82 0.92
C ILE A 228 -0.96 4.58 1.78
N ALA A 229 -0.22 5.63 2.14
CA ALA A 229 1.02 5.55 2.92
C ALA A 229 1.04 6.53 4.09
#